data_AF-A0A955RFU2-F1
#
_entry.id   AF-A0A955RFU2-F1
#
_cell.length_a   1.000
_cell.length_b   1.000
_cell.length_c   1.000
_cell.angle_alpha   90.00
_cell.angle_beta   90.00
_cell.angle_gamma   90.00
#
_symmetry.space_group_name_H-M   'P 1'
#
loop_
_entity.id
_entity.type
_entity.pdbx_description
1 polymer ?
#
loop_
_entity_poly.entity_id
_entity_poly.type
_entity_poly.pdbx_seq_one_letter_code
_entity_poly.pdbx_strand_id
1 'polypeptide(L)' 'MLSVTSPLRPPGHARRIVVTGLGCVGPCGNDVASTWSAMVEARSGIGLVSKFDASEMP' A
#
# COMPACT_ATOMS: atom_id res chain seq x y z
N MET A 1 -2.81 -36.75 14.36
CA MET A 1 -1.98 -35.58 13.99
C MET A 1 -1.51 -35.80 12.56
N LEU A 2 -2.32 -35.40 11.57
CA LEU A 2 -2.02 -35.60 10.14
C LEU A 2 -1.40 -34.31 9.61
N SER A 3 -0.09 -34.34 9.35
CA SER A 3 0.62 -33.27 8.63
C SER A 3 0.31 -33.40 7.15
N VAL A 4 -0.62 -32.58 6.64
CA VAL A 4 -0.81 -32.38 5.20
C VAL A 4 0.34 -31.51 4.70
N THR A 5 1.42 -32.15 4.25
CA THR A 5 2.39 -31.48 3.38
C THR A 5 1.92 -31.65 1.94
N SER A 6 1.30 -30.59 1.41
CA SER A 6 1.07 -30.45 -0.03
C SER A 6 2.41 -30.52 -0.78
N PRO A 7 2.55 -31.30 -1.86
CA PRO A 7 3.80 -31.34 -2.61
C PRO A 7 4.04 -29.98 -3.27
N LEU A 8 5.16 -29.34 -2.94
CA LEU A 8 5.63 -28.16 -3.64
C LEU A 8 5.81 -28.52 -5.12
N ARG A 9 5.01 -27.88 -5.97
CA ARG A 9 5.16 -27.91 -7.43
C ARG A 9 6.62 -27.56 -7.78
N PRO A 10 7.31 -28.34 -8.64
CA PRO A 10 8.64 -27.96 -9.09
C PRO A 10 8.55 -26.56 -9.72
N PRO A 11 9.51 -25.65 -9.49
CA PRO A 11 9.46 -24.33 -10.11
C PRO A 11 9.69 -24.49 -11.62
N GLY A 12 8.63 -24.84 -12.34
CA GLY A 12 8.52 -24.60 -13.77
C GLY A 12 8.58 -23.09 -13.91
N HIS A 13 9.77 -22.59 -14.28
CA HIS A 13 10.17 -21.20 -14.47
C HIS A 13 8.98 -20.22 -14.42
N ALA A 14 8.52 -19.92 -13.20
CA ALA A 14 7.46 -18.93 -13.03
C ALA A 14 8.04 -17.63 -13.57
N ARG A 15 7.38 -17.05 -14.59
CA ARG A 15 7.86 -15.83 -15.24
C ARG A 15 8.09 -14.78 -14.14
N ARG A 16 9.34 -14.34 -13.98
CA ARG A 16 9.68 -13.28 -13.03
C ARG A 16 9.04 -11.98 -13.51
N ILE A 17 8.09 -11.48 -12.73
CA ILE A 17 7.48 -10.17 -12.94
C ILE A 17 8.11 -9.22 -11.92
N VAL A 18 8.55 -8.06 -12.40
CA VAL A 18 9.20 -7.04 -11.58
C VAL A 18 8.45 -5.72 -11.74
N VAL A 19 8.51 -4.89 -10.70
CA VAL A 19 8.07 -3.49 -10.77
C VAL A 19 9.23 -2.67 -11.31
N THR A 20 9.03 -1.98 -12.44
CA THR A 20 10.05 -1.17 -13.11
C THR A 20 9.91 0.32 -12.83
N GLY A 21 8.81 0.75 -12.22
CA GLY A 21 8.54 2.14 -11.89
C GLY A 21 7.40 2.26 -10.89
N LEU A 22 7.45 3.34 -10.10
CA LEU A 22 6.47 3.65 -9.06
C LEU A 22 6.15 5.15 -9.10
N GLY A 23 4.91 5.50 -8.81
CA GLY A 23 4.43 6.87 -8.63
C GLY A 23 3.32 6.88 -7.59
N CYS A 24 3.15 8.01 -6.91
CA CYS A 24 2.16 8.14 -5.84
C CYS A 24 1.56 9.53 -5.82
N VAL A 25 0.24 9.61 -5.65
CA VAL A 25 -0.49 10.85 -5.33
C VAL A 25 -1.50 10.48 -4.27
N GLY A 26 -1.37 11.06 -3.08
CA GLY A 26 -2.24 10.77 -1.96
C GLY A 26 -2.00 11.66 -0.74
N PRO A 27 -2.80 11.49 0.32
CA PRO A 27 -2.74 12.34 1.50
C PRO A 27 -1.39 12.29 2.25
N CYS A 28 -0.60 11.24 2.03
CA CYS A 28 0.72 11.07 2.66
C CYS A 28 1.89 11.58 1.78
N GLY A 29 1.64 12.07 0.57
CA GLY A 29 2.68 12.50 -0.36
C GLY A 29 2.24 12.44 -1.84
N ASN A 30 2.91 13.23 -2.68
CA ASN A 30 2.66 13.30 -4.13
C ASN A 30 3.83 12.73 -4.95
N ASP A 31 4.72 12.01 -4.30
CA ASP A 31 5.79 11.24 -4.90
C ASP A 31 6.12 10.02 -4.02
N VAL A 32 6.97 9.13 -4.52
CA VAL A 32 7.33 7.89 -3.81
C VAL A 32 8.11 8.19 -2.52
N ALA A 33 8.99 9.19 -2.54
CA ALA A 33 9.89 9.48 -1.43
C ALA A 33 9.14 10.06 -0.22
N SER A 34 8.27 11.04 -0.46
CA SER A 34 7.42 11.68 0.55
C SER A 34 6.43 10.69 1.15
N THR A 35 5.76 9.88 0.30
CA THR A 35 4.82 8.85 0.76
C THR A 35 5.51 7.79 1.62
N TRP A 36 6.68 7.29 1.19
CA TRP A 36 7.43 6.29 1.96
C TRP A 36 7.87 6.84 3.33
N SER A 37 8.43 8.05 3.35
CA SER A 37 8.89 8.68 4.59
C SER A 37 7.73 8.85 5.59
N ALA A 38 6.56 9.29 5.11
CA ALA A 38 5.37 9.42 5.95
C ALA A 38 4.92 8.08 6.56
N MET A 39 4.97 6.99 5.80
CA MET A 39 4.62 5.65 6.30
C MET A 39 5.60 5.16 7.36
N VAL A 40 6.91 5.31 7.12
CA VAL A 40 7.96 4.89 8.06
C VAL A 40 7.88 5.67 9.37
N GLU A 41 7.57 6.96 9.30
CA GLU A 41 7.40 7.85 10.46
C GLU A 41 6.02 7.69 11.13
N ALA A 42 5.18 6.79 10.63
CA ALA A 42 3.79 6.61 11.07
C ALA A 42 2.95 7.91 11.06
N ARG A 43 3.24 8.82 10.12
CA ARG A 43 2.47 10.05 9.93
C ARG A 43 1.16 9.72 9.21
N SER A 44 0.04 9.98 9.88
CA SER A 44 -1.29 9.83 9.30
C SER A 44 -1.56 10.92 8.25
N GLY A 45 -2.14 10.52 7.11
CA GLY A 45 -2.70 11.44 6.11
C GLY A 45 -4.19 11.75 6.31
N ILE A 46 -4.82 11.24 7.38
CA ILE A 46 -6.24 11.44 7.66
C ILE A 46 -6.43 12.72 8.48
N GLY A 47 -7.45 13.50 8.12
CA GLY A 47 -7.89 14.68 8.86
C GLY A 47 -9.37 14.97 8.62
N LEU A 48 -9.86 16.04 9.24
CA LEU A 48 -11.22 16.52 8.99
C LEU A 48 -11.39 16.97 7.54
N VAL A 49 -12.63 16.91 7.04
CA VAL A 49 -12.97 17.41 5.71
C VAL A 49 -12.68 18.91 5.67
N SER A 50 -11.77 19.32 4.78
CA SER A 50 -11.38 20.73 4.59
C SER A 50 -11.94 21.36 3.32
N LYS A 51 -12.50 20.54 2.42
CA LYS A 51 -13.01 21.00 1.12
C LYS A 51 -14.38 21.66 1.22
N PHE A 52 -15.17 21.31 2.23
CA PHE A 52 -16.48 21.90 2.51
C PHE A 52 -16.80 21.68 4.00
N ASP A 53 -17.77 22.45 4.51
CA ASP A 53 -18.26 22.27 5.87
C ASP A 53 -19.14 21.02 5.98
N ALA A 54 -18.62 19.99 6.65
CA ALA A 54 -19.28 18.71 6.83
C ALA A 54 -19.93 18.56 8.23
N SER A 55 -20.00 19.63 9.05
CA SER A 55 -20.45 19.51 10.44
C SER A 55 -21.91 19.09 10.59
N GLU A 56 -22.75 19.37 9.59
CA GLU A 56 -24.20 19.10 9.61
C GLU A 56 -24.63 18.04 8.58
N MET A 57 -23.68 17.28 8.02
CA MET A 57 -24.01 16.14 7.16
C MET A 57 -24.66 15.01 8.01
N PRO A 58 -25.74 14.35 7.53
CA PRO A 58 -26.45 13.31 8.27
C PRO A 58 -25.61 12.08 8.63
#